data_AF-A0AAD0WG48-F1
#
_entry.id   AF-A0AAD0WG48-F1
#
_cell.length_a   1.000
_cell.length_b   1.000
_cell.length_c   1.000
_cell.angle_alpha   90.00
_cell.angle_beta   90.00
_cell.angle_gamma   90.00
#
_symmetry.space_group_name_H-M   'P 1'
#
loop_
_entity.id
_entity.type
_entity.pdbx_description
1 polymer ?
#
loop_
_entity_poly.entity_id
_entity_poly.type
_entity_poly.pdbx_seq_one_letter_code
_entity_poly.pdbx_strand_id
1 'polypeptide(L)'
;MSQYRLNLFIPPEHARRLDELATKKGVSKSSIVAAALASWLSPDAGDQREAAIAKRLDRLSRQFEKLERDQNIEIETLALFVRYFLTVSTPVPEAHQDAARAQGKVRFEQFVEQLGRHLMRGRSLVREVVEELNPDAARLDDAAAQVEAQERAS
;
A
#
# COMPACT_ATOMS: atom_id res chain seq x y z
N MET A 1 27.09 -22.20 -28.56
CA MET A 1 28.10 -21.25 -28.04
C MET A 1 29.37 -22.04 -27.74
N SER A 2 30.53 -21.61 -28.21
CA SER A 2 31.79 -22.25 -27.80
C SER A 2 32.03 -21.98 -26.32
N GLN A 3 32.42 -23.01 -25.57
CA GLN A 3 32.78 -22.87 -24.16
C GLN A 3 34.30 -22.82 -24.05
N TYR A 4 34.83 -21.83 -23.33
CA TYR A 4 36.25 -21.71 -23.03
C TYR A 4 36.52 -22.12 -21.59
N ARG A 5 37.51 -23.00 -21.37
CA ARG A 5 37.86 -23.46 -20.03
C ARG A 5 38.89 -22.51 -19.40
N LEU A 6 38.52 -21.93 -18.26
CA LEU A 6 39.39 -21.11 -17.42
C LEU A 6 39.73 -21.87 -16.12
N ASN A 7 41.01 -21.88 -15.75
CA ASN A 7 41.45 -22.32 -14.43
C ASN A 7 41.73 -21.07 -13.59
N LEU A 8 40.96 -20.87 -12.53
CA LEU A 8 41.00 -19.68 -11.68
C LEU A 8 41.24 -20.10 -10.23
N PHE A 9 41.99 -19.31 -9.49
CA PHE A 9 42.11 -19.48 -8.04
C PHE A 9 40.97 -18.74 -7.34
N ILE A 10 40.27 -19.43 -6.44
CA ILE A 10 39.27 -18.82 -5.58
C ILE A 10 39.55 -19.20 -4.12
N PRO A 11 39.32 -18.29 -3.16
CA PRO A 11 39.38 -18.61 -1.74
C PRO A 11 38.53 -19.85 -1.39
N PRO A 12 39.00 -20.73 -0.48
CA PRO A 12 38.31 -21.98 -0.16
C PRO A 12 36.90 -21.75 0.44
N GLU A 13 36.68 -20.63 1.13
CA GLU A 13 35.36 -20.24 1.61
C GLU A 13 34.37 -19.98 0.46
N HIS A 14 34.81 -19.30 -0.60
CA HIS A 14 33.98 -19.03 -1.77
C HIS A 14 33.70 -20.30 -2.57
N ALA A 15 34.67 -21.21 -2.68
CA ALA A 15 34.46 -22.52 -3.28
C ALA A 15 33.35 -23.30 -2.57
N ARG A 16 33.37 -23.31 -1.23
CA ARG A 16 32.35 -23.97 -0.40
C ARG A 16 30.96 -23.34 -0.60
N ARG A 17 30.85 -22.01 -0.54
CA ARG A 17 29.58 -21.31 -0.79
C ARG A 17 29.04 -21.55 -2.20
N LEU A 18 29.93 -21.64 -3.19
CA LEU A 18 29.54 -21.95 -4.57
C LEU A 18 29.00 -23.38 -4.71
N ASP A 19 29.62 -24.35 -4.02
CA ASP A 19 29.13 -25.73 -3.92
C ASP A 19 27.73 -25.80 -3.29
N GLU A 20 27.54 -25.15 -2.15
CA GLU A 20 26.26 -25.09 -1.45
C GLU A 20 25.18 -24.46 -2.33
N LEU A 21 25.50 -23.36 -3.01
CA LEU A 21 24.57 -22.64 -3.88
C LEU A 21 24.20 -23.45 -5.12
N ALA A 22 25.18 -24.11 -5.75
CA ALA A 22 24.98 -25.03 -6.88
C ALA A 22 24.03 -26.17 -6.49
N THR A 23 24.26 -26.77 -5.32
CA THR A 23 23.44 -27.86 -4.79
C THR A 23 22.02 -27.38 -4.49
N LYS A 24 21.87 -26.27 -3.77
CA LYS A 24 20.57 -25.70 -3.38
C LYS A 24 19.73 -25.31 -4.59
N LYS A 25 20.36 -24.80 -5.65
CA LYS A 25 19.68 -24.35 -6.88
C LYS A 25 19.56 -25.43 -7.96
N GLY A 26 20.21 -26.59 -7.79
CA GLY A 26 20.21 -27.66 -8.78
C GLY A 26 20.89 -27.28 -10.11
N VAL A 27 21.91 -26.40 -10.08
CA VAL A 27 22.62 -25.91 -11.28
C VAL A 27 24.12 -26.10 -11.15
N SER A 28 24.86 -26.10 -12.27
CA SER A 28 26.31 -26.25 -12.25
C SER A 28 27.03 -25.01 -11.72
N LYS A 29 28.19 -25.19 -11.08
CA LYS A 29 29.06 -24.09 -10.64
C LYS A 29 29.42 -23.16 -11.79
N SER A 30 29.76 -23.72 -12.95
CA SER A 30 30.08 -22.96 -14.16
C SER A 30 28.90 -22.11 -14.63
N SER A 31 27.67 -22.60 -14.51
CA SER A 31 26.47 -21.80 -14.82
C SER A 31 26.30 -20.63 -13.87
N ILE A 32 26.55 -20.82 -12.57
CA ILE A 32 26.49 -19.74 -11.58
C ILE A 32 27.57 -18.70 -11.85
N VAL A 33 28.81 -19.13 -12.08
CA VAL A 33 29.94 -18.22 -12.35
C VAL A 33 29.72 -17.46 -13.66
N ALA A 34 29.25 -18.13 -14.71
CA ALA A 34 28.93 -17.48 -15.99
C ALA A 34 27.81 -16.43 -15.82
N ALA A 35 26.75 -16.75 -15.07
CA ALA A 35 25.67 -15.81 -14.79
C ALA A 35 26.12 -14.61 -13.95
N ALA A 36 26.95 -14.86 -12.93
CA ALA A 36 27.53 -13.80 -12.10
C ALA A 36 28.45 -12.88 -12.92
N LEU A 37 29.31 -13.46 -13.76
CA LEU A 37 30.20 -12.69 -14.64
C LEU A 37 29.42 -11.90 -15.68
N ALA A 38 28.40 -12.49 -16.31
CA ALA A 38 27.52 -11.77 -17.24
C ALA A 38 26.78 -10.62 -16.54
N SER A 39 26.31 -10.82 -15.30
CA SER A 39 25.70 -9.76 -14.51
C SER A 39 26.69 -8.66 -14.11
N TRP A 40 27.95 -9.01 -13.83
CA TRP A 40 29.00 -8.07 -13.44
C TRP A 40 29.48 -7.22 -14.63
N LEU A 41 29.56 -7.82 -15.81
CA LEU A 41 30.00 -7.16 -17.03
C LEU A 41 28.88 -6.41 -17.77
N SER A 42 27.64 -6.49 -17.27
CA SER A 42 26.53 -5.76 -17.87
C SER A 42 26.61 -4.28 -17.45
N PRO A 43 26.75 -3.34 -18.40
CA PRO A 43 26.90 -1.90 -18.11
C PRO A 43 25.71 -1.29 -17.37
N ASP A 44 24.53 -1.93 -17.43
CA ASP A 44 23.28 -1.32 -16.99
C ASP A 44 22.64 -1.97 -15.74
N ALA A 45 23.16 -3.12 -15.28
CA ALA A 45 22.45 -3.90 -14.26
C ALA A 45 22.47 -3.22 -12.87
N GLY A 46 23.52 -2.46 -12.55
CA GLY A 46 23.60 -1.64 -11.33
C GLY A 46 22.70 -0.41 -11.45
N ASP A 47 22.95 0.40 -12.48
CA ASP A 47 22.25 1.66 -12.72
C ASP A 47 20.73 1.49 -12.89
N GLN A 48 20.27 0.44 -13.57
CA GLN A 48 18.83 0.16 -13.69
C GLN A 48 18.20 -0.21 -12.34
N ARG A 49 18.92 -0.94 -11.48
CA ARG A 49 18.43 -1.28 -10.13
C ARG A 49 18.36 -0.03 -9.27
N GLU A 50 19.37 0.81 -9.30
CA GLU A 50 19.40 2.08 -8.57
C GLU A 50 18.30 3.03 -9.06
N ALA A 51 18.12 3.17 -10.37
CA ALA A 51 17.03 3.96 -10.94
C ALA A 51 15.64 3.43 -10.56
N ALA A 52 15.45 2.10 -10.54
CA ALA A 52 14.20 1.49 -10.10
C ALA A 52 13.93 1.75 -8.60
N ILE A 53 14.96 1.74 -7.75
CA ILE A 53 14.86 2.09 -6.33
C ILE A 53 14.51 3.57 -6.18
N ALA A 54 15.21 4.47 -6.87
CA ALA A 54 14.95 5.90 -6.85
C ALA A 54 13.50 6.22 -7.26
N LYS A 55 13.00 5.59 -8.33
CA LYS A 55 11.61 5.72 -8.78
C LYS A 55 10.59 5.24 -7.73
N ARG A 56 10.89 4.14 -7.02
CA ARG A 56 10.04 3.66 -5.92
C ARG A 56 10.03 4.63 -4.75
N LEU A 57 11.18 5.21 -4.41
CA LEU A 57 11.30 6.22 -3.37
C LEU A 57 10.54 7.50 -3.72
N ASP A 58 10.67 8.01 -4.96
CA ASP A 58 9.89 9.16 -5.44
C ASP A 58 8.37 8.90 -5.32
N ARG A 59 7.93 7.71 -5.72
CA ARG A 59 6.52 7.32 -5.56
C ARG A 59 6.07 7.31 -4.11
N LEU A 60 6.90 6.80 -3.19
CA LEU A 60 6.59 6.81 -1.75
C LEU A 60 6.51 8.24 -1.22
N SER A 61 7.45 9.12 -1.59
CA SER A 61 7.42 10.53 -1.20
C SER A 61 6.13 11.22 -1.65
N ARG A 62 5.69 11.02 -2.89
CA ARG A 62 4.41 11.56 -3.38
C ARG A 62 3.21 11.00 -2.63
N GLN A 63 3.26 9.73 -2.23
CA GLN A 63 2.21 9.13 -1.39
C GLN A 63 2.16 9.76 0.00
N PHE A 64 3.32 10.06 0.60
CA PHE A 64 3.40 10.77 1.88
C PHE A 64 2.91 12.22 1.78
N GLU A 65 3.27 12.96 0.73
CA GLU A 65 2.75 14.31 0.49
C GLU A 65 1.22 14.33 0.32
N LYS A 66 0.66 13.30 -0.33
CA LYS A 66 -0.80 13.15 -0.40
C LYS A 66 -1.39 12.86 0.97
N LEU A 67 -0.81 11.91 1.72
CA LEU A 67 -1.28 11.56 3.07
C LEU A 67 -1.23 12.76 4.01
N GLU A 68 -0.18 13.57 3.96
CA GLU A 68 -0.05 14.79 4.77
C GLU A 68 -1.17 15.79 4.45
N ARG A 69 -1.48 16.00 3.16
CA ARG A 69 -2.61 16.85 2.76
C ARG A 69 -3.94 16.31 3.24
N ASP A 70 -4.19 15.01 3.03
CA ASP A 70 -5.43 14.35 3.47
C ASP A 70 -5.56 14.45 5.01
N GLN A 71 -4.46 14.27 5.75
CA GLN A 71 -4.42 14.41 7.21
C GLN A 71 -4.74 15.83 7.68
N ASN A 72 -4.20 16.86 7.00
CA ASN A 72 -4.50 18.25 7.31
C ASN A 72 -5.98 18.57 7.07
N ILE A 73 -6.55 18.09 5.96
CA ILE A 73 -7.99 18.23 5.68
C ILE A 73 -8.84 17.55 6.76
N GLU A 74 -8.47 16.35 7.21
CA GLU A 74 -9.15 15.67 8.31
C GLU A 74 -9.09 16.48 9.62
N ILE A 75 -7.92 17.05 9.95
CA ILE A 75 -7.74 17.88 11.15
C ILE A 75 -8.62 19.14 11.08
N GLU A 76 -8.62 19.84 9.94
CA GLU A 76 -9.46 21.02 9.73
C GLU A 76 -10.96 20.68 9.82
N THR A 77 -11.36 19.57 9.19
CA THR A 77 -12.75 19.09 9.21
C THR A 77 -13.19 18.75 10.64
N LEU A 78 -12.34 18.05 11.41
CA LEU A 78 -12.63 17.72 12.81
C LEU A 78 -12.71 18.98 13.67
N ALA A 79 -11.82 19.95 13.47
CA ALA A 79 -11.88 21.23 14.19
C ALA A 79 -13.18 21.98 13.90
N LEU A 80 -13.61 22.03 12.63
CA LEU A 80 -14.90 22.61 12.24
C LEU A 80 -16.09 21.87 12.85
N PHE A 81 -16.06 20.54 12.85
CA PHE A 81 -17.08 19.72 13.48
C PHE A 81 -17.17 19.97 15.00
N VAL A 82 -16.04 19.98 15.71
CA VAL A 82 -16.02 20.27 17.15
C VAL A 82 -16.54 21.67 17.44
N ARG A 83 -16.13 22.68 16.65
CA ARG A 83 -16.63 24.05 16.80
C ARG A 83 -18.14 24.12 16.59
N TYR A 84 -18.64 23.50 15.52
CA TYR A 84 -20.07 23.41 15.26
C TYR A 84 -20.81 22.71 16.40
N PHE A 85 -20.32 21.54 16.83
CA PHE A 85 -20.89 20.77 17.94
C PHE A 85 -21.01 21.60 19.22
N LEU A 86 -19.96 22.33 19.62
CA LEU A 86 -20.00 23.19 20.81
C LEU A 86 -20.90 24.42 20.62
N THR A 87 -21.14 24.86 19.38
CA THR A 87 -22.02 25.99 19.08
C THR A 87 -23.49 25.61 19.18
N VAL A 88 -23.86 24.41 18.71
CA VAL A 88 -25.26 23.96 18.66
C VAL A 88 -25.68 23.09 19.84
N SER A 89 -24.73 22.47 20.55
CA SER A 89 -25.05 21.60 21.68
C SER A 89 -25.49 22.40 22.89
N THR A 90 -26.75 22.20 23.29
CA THR A 90 -27.27 22.79 24.52
C THR A 90 -26.60 22.13 25.74
N PRO A 91 -26.05 22.91 26.70
CA PRO A 91 -25.46 22.35 27.91
C PRO A 91 -26.46 21.49 28.69
N VAL A 92 -26.02 20.32 29.16
CA VAL A 92 -26.86 19.43 29.96
C VAL A 92 -26.91 19.95 31.41
N PRO A 93 -28.11 20.13 32.00
CA PRO A 93 -28.25 20.49 33.40
C PRO A 93 -27.50 19.53 34.32
N GLU A 94 -26.91 20.04 35.40
CA GLU A 94 -26.05 19.26 36.30
C GLU A 94 -26.73 17.99 36.83
N ALA A 95 -28.01 18.09 37.21
CA ALA A 95 -28.83 16.97 37.68
C ALA A 95 -29.00 15.82 36.66
N HIS A 96 -28.73 16.07 35.38
CA HIS A 96 -28.86 15.08 34.30
C HIS A 96 -27.53 14.68 33.67
N GLN A 97 -26.39 15.22 34.14
CA GLN A 97 -25.09 14.96 33.52
C GLN A 97 -24.70 13.49 33.58
N ASP A 98 -24.90 12.81 34.71
CA ASP A 98 -24.52 11.40 34.85
C ASP A 98 -25.36 10.48 33.95
N ALA A 99 -26.67 10.75 33.85
CA ALA A 99 -27.55 10.04 32.94
C ALA A 99 -27.16 10.28 31.47
N ALA A 100 -26.84 11.53 31.10
CA ALA A 100 -26.40 11.87 29.75
C ALA A 100 -25.04 11.23 29.39
N ARG A 101 -24.09 11.21 30.34
CA ARG A 101 -22.79 10.53 30.17
C ARG A 101 -22.97 9.02 29.99
N ALA A 102 -23.81 8.38 30.81
CA ALA A 102 -24.11 6.96 30.68
C ALA A 102 -24.73 6.64 29.31
N GLN A 103 -25.70 7.44 28.87
CA GLN A 103 -26.31 7.26 27.55
C GLN A 103 -25.31 7.50 26.41
N GLY A 104 -24.46 8.53 26.53
CA GLY A 104 -23.41 8.84 25.56
C GLY A 104 -22.44 7.67 25.39
N LYS A 105 -22.02 7.05 26.50
CA LYS A 105 -21.16 5.86 26.49
C LYS A 105 -21.80 4.71 25.71
N VAL A 106 -23.06 4.37 26.01
CA VAL A 106 -23.78 3.29 25.32
C VAL A 106 -23.89 3.56 23.83
N ARG A 107 -24.25 4.78 23.42
CA ARG A 107 -24.34 5.15 22.00
C ARG A 107 -22.98 5.06 21.29
N PHE A 108 -21.91 5.50 21.96
CA PHE A 108 -20.56 5.42 21.41
C PHE A 108 -20.09 3.97 21.22
N GLU A 109 -20.34 3.09 22.19
CA GLU A 109 -20.03 1.66 22.07
C GLU A 109 -20.76 1.02 20.88
N GLN A 110 -22.05 1.32 20.70
CA GLN A 110 -22.83 0.86 19.55
C GLN A 110 -22.26 1.37 18.22
N PHE A 111 -21.86 2.64 18.17
CA PHE A 111 -21.22 3.22 16.99
C PHE A 111 -19.90 2.51 16.66
N VAL A 112 -19.02 2.31 17.64
CA VAL A 112 -17.73 1.63 17.44
C VAL A 112 -17.94 0.20 16.95
N GLU A 113 -18.93 -0.50 17.49
CA GLU A 113 -19.26 -1.86 17.06
C GLU A 113 -19.77 -1.89 15.61
N GLN A 114 -20.65 -0.95 15.23
CA GLN A 114 -21.13 -0.80 13.85
C GLN A 114 -19.99 -0.47 12.88
N LEU A 115 -19.11 0.47 13.25
CA LEU A 115 -17.95 0.84 12.47
C LEU A 115 -17.00 -0.35 12.30
N GLY A 116 -16.71 -1.09 13.37
CA GLY A 116 -15.89 -2.30 13.34
C GLY A 116 -16.45 -3.34 12.37
N ARG A 117 -17.76 -3.63 12.45
CA ARG A 117 -18.43 -4.53 11.50
C ARG A 117 -18.33 -4.04 10.05
N HIS A 118 -18.43 -2.73 9.83
CA HIS A 118 -18.30 -2.16 8.49
C HIS A 118 -16.88 -2.32 7.95
N LEU A 119 -15.85 -1.98 8.72
CA LEU A 119 -14.45 -2.11 8.34
C LEU A 119 -14.06 -3.57 8.04
N MET A 120 -14.55 -4.53 8.82
CA MET A 120 -14.31 -5.96 8.59
C MET A 120 -14.88 -6.47 7.26
N ARG A 121 -15.89 -5.80 6.69
CA ARG A 121 -16.44 -6.15 5.36
C ARG A 121 -15.55 -5.65 4.21
N GLY A 122 -14.49 -4.88 4.51
CA GLY A 122 -13.52 -4.40 3.52
C GLY A 122 -14.04 -3.30 2.59
N ARG A 123 -15.23 -2.73 2.88
CA ARG A 123 -15.80 -1.64 2.09
C ARG A 123 -15.33 -0.30 2.65
N SER A 124 -15.01 0.63 1.75
CA SER A 124 -14.65 1.99 2.13
C SER A 124 -15.94 2.80 2.29
N LEU A 125 -16.23 3.23 3.52
CA LEU A 125 -17.36 4.11 3.81
C LEU A 125 -17.31 5.38 2.94
N VAL A 126 -16.11 5.95 2.75
CA VAL A 126 -15.90 7.11 1.89
C VAL A 126 -16.30 6.81 0.46
N ARG A 127 -15.97 5.62 -0.06
CA ARG A 127 -16.34 5.20 -1.41
C ARG A 127 -17.86 5.03 -1.54
N GLU A 128 -18.50 4.37 -0.57
CA GLU A 128 -19.97 4.21 -0.55
C GLU A 128 -20.69 5.57 -0.57
N VAL A 129 -20.22 6.52 0.25
CA VAL A 129 -20.79 7.88 0.31
C VAL A 129 -20.55 8.65 -1.00
N VAL A 130 -19.36 8.54 -1.61
CA VAL A 130 -19.09 9.18 -2.90
C VAL A 130 -19.96 8.60 -4.02
N GLU A 131 -20.16 7.27 -4.04
CA GLU A 131 -21.05 6.60 -5.00
C GLU A 131 -22.52 6.99 -4.79
N GLU A 132 -22.98 7.17 -3.55
CA GLU A 132 -24.34 7.64 -3.23
C GLU A 132 -24.57 9.11 -3.63
N LEU A 133 -23.56 9.97 -3.42
CA LEU A 133 -23.64 11.39 -3.77
C LEU A 133 -23.47 11.65 -5.28
N ASN A 134 -22.75 10.78 -5.99
CA ASN A 134 -22.49 10.87 -7.43
C ASN A 134 -22.83 9.56 -8.19
N PRO A 135 -24.12 9.19 -8.26
CA PRO A 135 -24.54 7.91 -8.86
C PRO A 135 -24.27 7.82 -10.37
N ASP A 136 -24.18 8.96 -11.07
CA ASP A 136 -23.94 8.98 -12.52
C ASP A 136 -22.46 8.83 -12.89
N ALA A 137 -21.53 9.25 -12.02
CA ALA A 137 -20.09 9.04 -12.24
C ALA A 137 -19.72 7.55 -12.08
N ALA A 138 -20.31 6.87 -11.10
CA ALA A 138 -20.09 5.45 -10.87
C ALA A 138 -20.57 4.58 -12.06
N ARG A 139 -21.70 4.94 -12.69
CA ARG A 139 -22.22 4.24 -13.89
C ARG A 139 -21.29 4.40 -15.10
N LEU A 140 -20.63 5.55 -15.24
CA LEU A 140 -19.70 5.82 -16.33
C LEU A 140 -18.39 5.03 -16.17
N ASP A 141 -17.88 4.94 -14.94
CA ASP A 141 -16.69 4.12 -14.63
C ASP A 141 -16.96 2.61 -14.84
N ASP A 142 -18.13 2.12 -14.43
CA ASP A 142 -18.54 0.72 -14.67
C ASP A 142 -18.72 0.43 -16.18
N ALA A 143 -19.30 1.36 -16.93
CA ALA A 143 -19.43 1.24 -18.38
C ALA A 143 -18.07 1.23 -19.08
N ALA A 144 -17.13 2.09 -18.66
CA ALA A 144 -15.77 2.12 -19.20
C ALA A 144 -15.00 0.82 -18.89
N ALA A 145 -15.13 0.28 -17.67
CA ALA A 145 -14.51 -0.98 -17.28
C ALA A 145 -15.06 -2.18 -18.06
N GLN A 146 -16.36 -2.18 -18.38
CA GLN A 146 -17.00 -3.21 -19.21
C GLN A 146 -16.52 -3.16 -20.66
N VAL A 147 -16.33 -1.97 -21.23
CA VAL A 147 -15.81 -1.79 -22.59
C VAL A 147 -14.36 -2.27 -22.68
N GLU A 148 -13.49 -1.90 -21.75
CA GLU A 148 -12.10 -2.40 -21.73
C GLU A 148 -12.01 -3.92 -21.55
N ALA A 149 -12.94 -4.52 -20.80
CA ALA A 149 -13.00 -5.97 -20.63
C ALA A 149 -13.46 -6.70 -21.92
N GLN A 150 -14.37 -6.09 -22.69
CA GLN A 150 -14.83 -6.63 -23.98
C GLN A 150 -13.73 -6.53 -25.06
N GLU A 151 -12.96 -5.44 -25.07
CA GLU A 151 -11.85 -5.26 -26.01
C GLU A 151 -10.68 -6.21 -25.76
N ARG A 152 -10.45 -6.63 -24.51
CA ARG A 152 -9.41 -7.62 -24.17
C ARG A 152 -9.83 -9.07 -24.45
N ALA A 153 -11.12 -9.31 -24.64
CA ALA A 153 -11.69 -10.64 -24.90
C ALA A 153 -11.94 -10.92 -26.39
N SER A 154 -11.71 -9.93 -27.26
CA SER A 154 -11.85 -10.00 -28.72
C SER A 154 -10.49 -10.10 -29.41
#